data_AF-A0A2G9P2B0-F1
#
_entry.id   AF-A0A2G9P2B0-F1
#
_cell.length_a   1.000
_cell.length_b   1.000
_cell.length_c   1.000
_cell.angle_alpha   90.00
_cell.angle_beta   90.00
_cell.angle_gamma   90.00
#
_symmetry.space_group_name_H-M   'P 1'
#
loop_
_entity.id
_entity.type
_entity.pdbx_description
1 polymer ?
#
loop_
_entity_poly.entity_id
_entity_poly.type
_entity_poly.pdbx_seq_one_letter_code
_entity_poly.pdbx_strand_id
1 'polypeptide(L)'
;MAWVVILGVAKGLKLEKHGFELKIYSLVYKNQQVQSALTRVLGRTRRGIKIFANVSVVAGFLMMGFAFWFLLANIFNYFVAPIEF
;
A
#
# COMPACT_ATOMS: atom_id res chain seq x y z
N MET A 1 -1.59 -0.42 -12.61
CA MET A 1 -0.43 0.23 -11.97
C MET A 1 0.14 -0.58 -10.80
N ALA A 2 -0.63 -0.88 -9.74
CA ALA A 2 -0.12 -1.62 -8.57
C ALA A 2 0.59 -2.95 -8.90
N TRP A 3 0.02 -3.73 -9.83
CA TRP A 3 0.62 -5.01 -10.24
C TRP A 3 1.99 -4.85 -10.93
N VAL A 4 2.18 -3.75 -11.67
CA VAL A 4 3.46 -3.45 -12.33
C VAL A 4 4.54 -3.13 -11.30
N VAL A 5 4.19 -2.42 -10.22
CA VAL A 5 5.10 -2.14 -9.10
C VAL A 5 5.48 -3.43 -8.37
N ILE A 6 4.51 -4.30 -8.10
CA ILE A 6 4.75 -5.60 -7.44
C ILE A 6 5.69 -6.46 -8.29
N LEU A 7 5.46 -6.56 -9.60
CA LEU A 7 6.34 -7.29 -10.51
C LEU A 7 7.73 -6.65 -10.60
N GLY A 8 7.82 -5.32 -10.59
CA GLY A 8 9.09 -4.59 -10.58
C GLY A 8 9.93 -4.89 -9.34
N VAL A 9 9.31 -4.83 -8.16
CA VAL A 9 9.95 -5.18 -6.88
C VAL A 9 10.32 -6.67 -6.85
N ALA A 10 9.44 -7.56 -7.28
CA ALA A 10 9.68 -9.00 -7.31
C ALA A 10 10.86 -9.38 -8.22
N LYS A 11 10.97 -8.73 -9.39
CA LYS A 11 12.11 -8.87 -10.30
C LYS A 11 13.39 -8.30 -9.69
N GLY A 12 13.33 -7.11 -9.07
CA GLY A 12 14.46 -6.50 -8.38
C GLY A 12 15.03 -7.38 -7.27
N LEU A 13 14.15 -8.03 -6.50
CA LEU A 13 14.51 -8.96 -5.42
C LEU A 13 14.90 -10.36 -5.90
N LYS A 14 14.87 -10.64 -7.21
CA LYS A 14 15.17 -11.96 -7.81
C LYS A 14 14.38 -13.09 -7.14
N LEU A 15 13.08 -12.87 -6.86
CA LEU A 15 12.23 -13.87 -6.21
C LEU A 15 12.11 -15.17 -7.03
N GLU A 16 12.29 -15.09 -8.36
CA GLU A 16 12.40 -16.24 -9.25
C GLU A 16 13.51 -17.23 -8.84
N LYS A 17 14.63 -16.73 -8.31
CA LYS A 17 15.75 -17.55 -7.83
C LYS A 17 15.49 -18.16 -6.46
N HIS A 18 14.56 -17.60 -5.69
CA HIS A 18 14.19 -18.06 -4.36
C HIS A 18 12.98 -19.03 -4.37
N GLY A 19 12.60 -19.51 -5.56
CA GLY A 19 11.55 -20.53 -5.71
C GLY A 19 10.15 -19.96 -5.99
N PHE A 20 10.01 -18.68 -6.29
CA PHE A 20 8.77 -18.12 -6.81
C PHE A 20 8.69 -18.25 -8.34
N GLU A 21 7.48 -18.37 -8.86
CA GLU A 21 7.13 -18.34 -10.27
C GLU A 21 6.31 -17.07 -10.50
N LEU A 22 6.83 -16.18 -11.34
CA LEU A 22 6.16 -14.94 -11.70
C LEU A 22 5.24 -15.20 -12.89
N LYS A 23 3.93 -15.17 -12.66
CA LYS A 23 2.91 -15.18 -13.71
C LYS A 23 2.36 -13.78 -13.88
N ILE A 24 1.81 -13.50 -15.07
CA ILE A 24 1.37 -12.16 -15.49
C ILE A 24 0.33 -11.55 -14.53
N TYR A 25 -0.34 -12.34 -13.70
CA TYR A 25 -1.30 -11.88 -12.67
C TYR A 25 -1.19 -12.60 -11.33
N SER A 26 -0.14 -13.40 -11.10
CA SER A 26 0.06 -14.06 -9.81
C SER A 26 1.53 -14.32 -9.50
N LEU A 27 1.88 -14.27 -8.22
CA LEU A 27 3.13 -14.84 -7.71
C LEU A 27 2.79 -16.17 -7.04
N VAL A 28 3.35 -17.25 -7.56
CA VAL A 28 3.09 -18.60 -7.04
C VAL A 28 4.40 -19.20 -6.56
N TYR A 29 4.38 -19.95 -5.46
CA TYR A 29 5.57 -20.70 -5.02
C TYR A 29 5.69 -21.97 -5.86
N LYS A 30 6.87 -22.28 -6.38
CA LYS A 30 7.11 -23.52 -7.16
C LYS A 30 6.87 -24.78 -6.32
N ASN A 31 7.11 -24.70 -5.01
CA ASN A 31 6.82 -25.79 -4.07
C ASN A 31 5.36 -25.72 -3.60
N GLN A 32 4.56 -26.72 -3.98
CA GLN A 32 3.14 -26.81 -3.63
C GLN A 32 2.88 -26.92 -2.12
N GLN A 33 3.79 -27.54 -1.34
CA GLN A 33 3.64 -27.61 0.12
C GLN A 33 3.72 -26.22 0.74
N VAL A 34 4.69 -25.41 0.30
CA VAL A 34 4.85 -24.02 0.75
C VAL A 34 3.66 -23.17 0.33
N GLN A 35 3.21 -23.32 -0.92
CA GLN A 35 2.01 -22.62 -1.42
C GLN A 35 0.76 -22.98 -0.60
N SER A 36 0.57 -24.24 -0.22
CA SER A 36 -0.57 -24.66 0.60
C SER A 36 -0.51 -24.07 2.02
N ALA A 37 0.68 -24.02 2.63
CA ALA A 37 0.89 -23.39 3.92
C ALA A 37 0.61 -21.88 3.87
N LEU A 38 1.14 -21.18 2.86
CA LEU A 38 0.85 -19.76 2.59
C LEU A 38 -0.65 -19.52 2.40
N THR A 39 -1.33 -20.36 1.64
CA THR A 39 -2.77 -20.25 1.41
C THR A 39 -3.57 -20.44 2.70
N ARG A 40 -3.16 -21.37 3.56
CA ARG A 40 -3.78 -21.60 4.88
C ARG A 40 -3.59 -20.43 5.82
N VAL A 41 -2.38 -19.86 5.85
CA VAL A 41 -2.08 -18.64 6.63
C VAL A 41 -2.89 -17.47 6.10
N LEU A 42 -2.94 -17.27 4.78
CA LEU A 42 -3.73 -16.23 4.13
C LEU A 42 -5.22 -16.36 4.47
N GLY A 43 -5.76 -17.58 4.47
CA GLY A 43 -7.12 -17.86 4.90
C GLY A 43 -7.39 -17.44 6.35
N ARG A 44 -6.43 -17.65 7.25
CA ARG A 44 -6.51 -17.27 8.67
C ARG A 44 -6.38 -15.75 8.88
N THR A 45 -5.53 -15.07 8.10
CA THR A 45 -5.29 -13.63 8.21
C THR A 45 -6.26 -12.77 7.40
N ARG A 46 -7.16 -13.37 6.60
CA ARG A 46 -8.18 -12.65 5.81
C ARG A 46 -8.93 -11.58 6.60
N ARG A 47 -9.29 -11.86 7.86
CA ARG A 47 -9.98 -10.89 8.72
C ARG A 47 -9.10 -9.68 9.01
N GLY A 48 -7.82 -9.90 9.32
CA GLY A 48 -6.85 -8.82 9.54
C GLY A 48 -6.61 -7.97 8.28
N ILE A 49 -6.48 -8.61 7.12
CA ILE A 49 -6.30 -7.91 5.83
C ILE A 49 -7.50 -7.01 5.52
N LYS A 50 -8.73 -7.49 5.76
CA LYS A 50 -9.95 -6.68 5.57
C LYS A 50 -9.99 -5.46 6.49
N ILE A 51 -9.64 -5.64 7.77
CA ILE A 51 -9.61 -4.54 8.74
C ILE A 51 -8.55 -3.52 8.32
N PHE A 52 -7.34 -3.98 7.96
CA PHE A 52 -6.28 -3.11 7.47
C PHE A 52 -6.70 -2.33 6.23
N ALA A 53 -7.35 -2.98 5.26
CA ALA A 53 -7.85 -2.32 4.05
C ALA A 53 -8.91 -1.26 4.37
N ASN A 54 -9.83 -1.53 5.30
CA ASN A 54 -10.83 -0.53 5.69
C ASN A 54 -10.19 0.66 6.42
N VAL A 55 -9.27 0.39 7.35
CA VAL A 55 -8.58 1.43 8.11
C VAL A 55 -7.69 2.28 7.20
N SER A 56 -7.00 1.68 6.23
CA SER A 56 -6.15 2.43 5.29
C SER A 56 -6.96 3.37 4.39
N VAL A 57 -8.15 2.96 3.97
CA VAL A 57 -9.07 3.83 3.22
C VAL A 57 -9.50 5.01 4.08
N VAL A 58 -9.94 4.78 5.32
CA VAL A 58 -10.34 5.86 6.25
C VAL A 58 -9.17 6.80 6.52
N ALA A 59 -7.97 6.27 6.76
CA ALA A 59 -6.75 7.05 6.94
C ALA A 59 -6.44 7.92 5.70
N GLY A 60 -6.66 7.40 4.49
CA GLY A 60 -6.53 8.17 3.25
C GLY A 60 -7.49 9.35 3.18
N PHE A 61 -8.76 9.16 3.56
CA PHE A 61 -9.72 10.26 3.64
C PHE A 61 -9.33 11.32 4.67
N LEU A 62 -8.84 10.91 5.85
CA LEU A 62 -8.35 11.84 6.87
C LEU A 62 -7.14 12.64 6.36
N MET A 63 -6.20 11.98 5.68
CA MET A 63 -5.05 12.64 5.09
C MET A 63 -5.46 13.65 4.02
N MET A 64 -6.45 13.31 3.19
CA MET A 64 -7.01 14.24 2.19
C MET A 64 -7.65 15.46 2.86
N GLY A 65 -8.47 15.26 3.90
CA GLY A 65 -9.06 16.36 4.67
C GLY A 65 -8.02 17.25 5.32
N PHE A 66 -6.96 16.66 5.89
CA PHE A 66 -5.84 17.41 6.45
C PHE A 66 -5.11 18.23 5.38
N ALA A 67 -4.88 17.67 4.19
CA ALA A 67 -4.25 18.41 3.09
C ALA A 67 -5.09 19.62 2.66
N PHE A 68 -6.41 19.47 2.54
CA PHE A 68 -7.30 20.59 2.24
C PHE A 68 -7.27 21.66 3.33
N TRP A 69 -7.34 21.26 4.61
CA TRP A 69 -7.21 22.18 5.74
C TRP A 69 -5.87 22.94 5.70
N PHE A 70 -4.77 22.23 5.48
CA PHE A 70 -3.43 22.81 5.40
C PHE A 70 -3.32 23.85 4.28
N LEU A 71 -3.86 23.54 3.09
CA LEU A 71 -3.88 24.48 1.98
C LEU A 71 -4.72 25.72 2.29
N LEU A 72 -5.92 25.55 2.86
CA LEU A 72 -6.77 26.67 3.28
C LEU A 72 -6.08 27.55 4.33
N ALA A 73 -5.48 26.94 5.35
CA ALA A 73 -4.74 27.66 6.39
C ALA A 73 -3.56 28.45 5.80
N ASN A 74 -2.83 27.89 4.83
CA ASN A 74 -1.78 28.61 4.12
C ASN A 74 -2.33 29.78 3.31
N ILE A 75 -3.46 29.61 2.61
CA ILE A 75 -4.12 30.69 1.87
C ILE A 75 -4.52 31.81 2.82
N PHE A 76 -5.17 31.51 3.94
CA PHE A 76 -5.56 32.52 4.92
C PHE A 76 -4.35 33.25 5.52
N ASN A 77 -3.27 32.53 5.85
CA ASN A 77 -2.04 33.14 6.37
C ASN A 77 -1.29 33.97 5.31
N TYR A 78 -1.36 33.61 4.03
CA TYR A 78 -0.74 34.37 2.94
C TYR A 78 -1.32 35.79 2.80
N PHE A 79 -2.60 35.98 3.13
CA PHE A 79 -3.26 37.29 3.07
C PHE A 79 -3.17 38.11 4.35
N VAL A 80 -2.60 37.56 5.42
CA VAL A 80 -2.22 38.32 6.62
C VAL A 80 -0.79 38.80 6.40
N ALA A 81 -0.63 40.04 5.92
CA ALA A 81 0.68 40.67 5.85
C ALA A 81 1.31 40.69 7.27
N PRO A 82 2.58 40.30 7.45
CA PRO A 82 3.25 40.53 8.71
C PRO A 82 3.28 42.04 8.94
N ILE A 83 2.66 42.48 10.03
CA ILE A 83 2.73 43.86 10.50
C ILE A 83 4.13 44.00 11.11
N GLU A 84 5.17 44.02 10.27
CA GLU A 84 6.52 44.32 10.73
C GLU A 84 6.59 45.83 10.98
N PHE A 85 6.82 46.18 12.25
CA PHE A 85 7.23 47.50 12.70
C PHE A 85 8.75 47.65 12.58
#